data_AF-A0A938MR28-F1
#
_entry.id   AF-A0A938MR28-F1
#
_cell.length_a   1.000
_cell.length_b   1.000
_cell.length_c   1.000
_cell.angle_alpha   90.00
_cell.angle_beta   90.00
_cell.angle_gamma   90.00
#
_symmetry.space_group_name_H-M   'P 1'
#
loop_
_entity.id
_entity.type
_entity.pdbx_description
1 polymer ?
#
loop_
_entity_poly.entity_id
_entity_poly.type
_entity_poly.pdbx_seq_one_letter_code
_entity_poly.pdbx_strand_id
1 'polypeptide(L)'
;LAAMATGAAVGVSGLIAFVGLMVPHLLRMLVGPDHRVLVPASLLGGALLLVVTDTVVRTAAPAELRLGIVTGALGAPFFLFLLIKHRDKAVHL
;
A
#
# COMPACT_ATOMS: atom_id res chain seq x y z
N LEU A 1 8.28 12.32 -13.40
CA LEU A 1 7.51 11.07 -13.62
C LEU A 1 6.61 10.72 -12.44
N ALA A 2 7.14 10.49 -11.24
CA ALA A 2 6.34 10.09 -10.06
C ALA A 2 5.12 11.00 -9.82
N ALA A 3 5.33 12.32 -9.70
CA ALA A 3 4.24 13.28 -9.47
C ALA A 3 3.19 13.33 -10.60
N MET A 4 3.61 13.17 -11.85
CA MET A 4 2.68 13.14 -12.99
C MET A 4 1.86 11.85 -13.00
N ALA A 5 2.50 10.71 -12.74
CA ALA A 5 1.83 9.41 -12.69
C ALA A 5 0.86 9.33 -11.50
N THR A 6 1.27 9.77 -10.31
CA THR A 6 0.38 9.83 -9.15
C THR A 6 -0.73 10.85 -9.33
N GLY A 7 -0.43 12.03 -9.88
CA GLY A 7 -1.44 13.05 -10.18
C GLY A 7 -2.49 12.56 -11.17
N ALA A 8 -2.07 11.93 -12.26
CA ALA A 8 -2.98 11.34 -13.25
C ALA A 8 -3.84 10.22 -12.64
N ALA A 9 -3.23 9.32 -11.85
CA ALA A 9 -3.96 8.24 -11.18
C ALA A 9 -5.01 8.79 -10.20
N VAL A 10 -4.60 9.66 -9.27
CA VAL A 10 -5.50 10.23 -8.24
C VAL A 10 -6.58 11.11 -8.87
N GLY A 11 -6.28 11.82 -9.97
CA GLY A 11 -7.27 12.62 -10.69
C GLY A 11 -8.44 11.80 -11.24
N VAL A 12 -8.21 10.53 -11.58
CA VAL A 12 -9.24 9.62 -12.12
C VAL A 12 -9.85 8.73 -11.03
N SER A 13 -9.03 8.20 -10.11
CA SER A 13 -9.47 7.21 -9.11
C SER A 13 -9.85 7.81 -7.75
N GLY A 14 -9.54 9.09 -7.52
CA GLY A 14 -9.58 9.68 -6.19
C GLY A 14 -8.40 9.23 -5.30
N LEU A 15 -8.44 9.68 -4.04
CA LEU A 15 -7.37 9.43 -3.06
C LEU A 15 -7.29 7.96 -2.64
N ILE A 16 -6.10 7.36 -2.78
CA ILE A 16 -5.77 6.01 -2.30
C ILE A 16 -4.70 6.14 -1.22
N ALA A 17 -5.01 5.72 0.01
CA ALA A 17 -4.11 5.86 1.14
C ALA A 17 -3.23 4.63 1.36
N PHE A 18 -2.02 4.85 1.89
CA PHE A 18 -1.04 3.86 2.38
C PHE A 18 -0.41 2.85 1.39
N VAL A 19 -1.02 2.59 0.23
CA VAL A 19 -0.53 1.57 -0.71
C VAL A 19 0.91 1.82 -1.17
N GLY A 20 1.25 3.06 -1.50
CA GLY A 20 2.60 3.45 -1.95
C GLY A 20 3.69 3.32 -0.88
N LEU A 21 3.31 3.16 0.39
CA LEU A 21 4.24 2.89 1.49
C LEU A 21 4.26 1.41 1.86
N MET A 22 3.07 0.80 1.97
CA MET A 22 2.89 -0.57 2.44
C MET A 22 3.50 -1.60 1.48
N VAL A 23 3.19 -1.51 0.19
CA VAL A 23 3.60 -2.49 -0.83
C VAL A 23 5.13 -2.56 -0.99
N PRO A 24 5.85 -1.45 -1.29
CA PRO A 24 7.29 -1.53 -1.45
C PRO A 24 8.02 -1.91 -0.15
N HIS A 25 7.43 -1.65 1.01
CA HIS A 25 8.03 -2.07 2.28
C HIS A 25 7.89 -3.58 2.51
N LEU A 26 6.68 -4.14 2.31
CA LEU A 26 6.44 -5.58 2.39
C LEU A 26 7.34 -6.36 1.42
N LEU A 27 7.42 -5.89 0.18
CA LEU A 27 8.24 -6.53 -0.83
C LEU A 27 9.73 -6.38 -0.54
N ARG A 28 10.18 -5.24 -0.02
CA ARG A 28 11.58 -5.08 0.40
C ARG A 28 11.97 -6.09 1.49
N MET A 29 11.05 -6.46 2.37
CA MET A 29 11.29 -7.51 3.37
C MET A 29 11.31 -8.93 2.77
N LEU A 30 10.62 -9.15 1.65
CA LEU A 30 10.49 -10.48 1.02
C LEU A 30 11.55 -10.76 -0.06
N VAL A 31 11.77 -9.81 -0.96
CA VAL A 31 12.69 -9.96 -2.12
C VAL A 31 14.00 -9.17 -1.96
N GLY A 32 14.15 -8.40 -0.89
CA GLY A 32 15.33 -7.60 -0.60
C GLY A 32 15.30 -6.17 -1.20
N PRO A 33 16.39 -5.41 -1.05
CA PRO A 33 16.44 -3.98 -1.37
C PRO A 33 16.81 -3.64 -2.82
N ASP A 34 17.07 -4.63 -3.68
CA ASP A 34 17.46 -4.39 -5.08
C ASP A 34 16.29 -3.76 -5.87
N HIS A 35 16.47 -2.52 -6.32
CA HIS A 35 15.46 -1.75 -7.02
C HIS A 35 15.10 -2.34 -8.38
N ARG A 36 16.00 -3.12 -9.01
CA ARG A 36 15.74 -3.77 -10.30
C ARG A 36 14.62 -4.79 -10.20
N VAL A 37 14.50 -5.45 -9.05
CA VAL A 37 13.43 -6.41 -8.73
C VAL A 37 12.30 -5.71 -7.99
N LEU A 38 12.62 -4.83 -7.05
CA LEU A 38 11.66 -4.21 -6.15
C LEU A 38 10.68 -3.28 -6.88
N VAL A 39 11.14 -2.51 -7.87
CA VAL A 39 10.27 -1.61 -8.65
C VAL A 39 9.20 -2.39 -9.43
N PRO A 40 9.54 -3.38 -10.29
CA PRO A 40 8.52 -4.16 -10.98
C PRO A 40 7.68 -5.01 -10.02
N ALA A 41 8.26 -5.56 -8.96
CA ALA A 41 7.50 -6.28 -7.94
C ALA A 41 6.49 -5.36 -7.25
N SER A 42 6.85 -4.11 -6.93
CA SER A 42 5.96 -3.15 -6.27
C SER A 42 4.85 -2.67 -7.19
N LEU A 43 5.13 -2.54 -8.49
CA LEU A 43 4.10 -2.26 -9.49
C LEU A 43 3.04 -3.37 -9.51
N LEU A 44 3.48 -4.63 -9.63
CA LEU A 44 2.58 -5.79 -9.68
C LEU A 44 1.87 -6.04 -8.35
N GLY A 45 2.59 -5.97 -7.23
CA GLY A 45 2.03 -6.14 -5.90
C GLY A 45 1.02 -5.06 -5.54
N GLY A 46 1.26 -3.82 -5.95
CA GLY A 46 0.32 -2.72 -5.77
C GLY A 46 -0.94 -2.88 -6.62
N ALA A 47 -0.79 -3.24 -7.89
CA ALA A 47 -1.91 -3.52 -8.78
C ALA A 47 -2.77 -4.68 -8.25
N LEU A 48 -2.14 -5.79 -7.84
CA LEU A 48 -2.84 -6.95 -7.30
C LEU A 48 -3.62 -6.60 -6.02
N LEU A 49 -2.98 -5.91 -5.08
CA LEU A 49 -3.61 -5.50 -3.83
C LEU A 49 -4.84 -4.62 -4.08
N LEU A 50 -4.72 -3.65 -4.99
CA LEU A 50 -5.82 -2.75 -5.35
C LEU A 50 -6.98 -3.49 -6.01
N VAL A 51 -6.71 -4.37 -6.99
CA VAL A 51 -7.75 -5.13 -7.70
C VAL A 51 -8.49 -6.07 -6.74
N VAL A 52 -7.77 -6.80 -5.89
CA VAL A 52 -8.39 -7.70 -4.90
C VAL A 52 -9.22 -6.89 -3.92
N THR A 53 -8.70 -5.79 -3.40
CA THR A 53 -9.44 -4.93 -2.45
C THR A 53 -10.70 -4.34 -3.10
N ASP A 54 -10.60 -3.82 -4.32
CA ASP A 54 -11.75 -3.27 -5.07
C ASP A 54 -12.82 -4.34 -5.30
N THR A 55 -12.40 -5.54 -5.71
CA THR A 55 -13.30 -6.66 -5.93
C THR A 55 -14.02 -7.05 -4.63
N VAL A 56 -13.31 -7.14 -3.51
CA VAL A 56 -13.89 -7.45 -2.19
C VAL A 56 -14.88 -6.36 -1.76
N VAL A 57 -14.51 -5.09 -1.92
CA VAL A 57 -15.38 -3.97 -1.55
C VAL A 57 -16.68 -3.98 -2.36
N ARG A 58 -16.59 -4.21 -3.68
CA ARG A 58 -17.76 -4.25 -4.57
C ARG A 58 -18.66 -5.46 -4.36
N THR A 59 -18.10 -6.58 -3.90
CA THR A 59 -18.86 -7.83 -3.72
C THR A 59 -19.44 -7.97 -2.31
N ALA A 60 -18.77 -7.44 -1.28
CA ALA A 60 -19.15 -7.64 0.11
C ALA A 60 -19.93 -6.48 0.74
N ALA A 61 -19.90 -5.27 0.15
CA ALA A 61 -20.58 -4.10 0.71
C ALA A 61 -21.78 -3.67 -0.15
N PRO A 62 -23.02 -3.64 0.38
CA PRO A 62 -24.18 -3.09 -0.33
C PRO A 62 -24.18 -1.56 -0.42
N ALA A 63 -23.23 -0.88 0.26
CA ALA A 63 -23.03 0.56 0.19
C ALA A 63 -21.79 0.88 -0.66
N GLU A 64 -21.81 2.02 -1.37
CA GLU A 64 -20.67 2.55 -2.16
C GLU A 64 -19.51 2.95 -1.24
N LEU A 65 -18.78 1.96 -0.73
CA LEU A 65 -17.63 2.19 0.11
C LEU A 65 -16.45 2.65 -0.75
N ARG A 66 -15.83 3.77 -0.37
CA ARG A 66 -14.65 4.28 -1.07
C ARG A 66 -13.44 3.39 -0.77
N LEU A 67 -12.78 2.89 -1.82
CA LEU A 67 -11.59 2.04 -1.72
C LEU A 67 -10.49 2.66 -0.83
N GLY A 68 -10.28 3.98 -0.93
CA GLY A 68 -9.28 4.69 -0.12
C GLY A 68 -9.49 4.58 1.40
N ILE A 69 -10.73 4.42 1.86
CA ILE A 69 -11.03 4.20 3.29
C ILE A 69 -10.57 2.81 3.70
N VAL A 70 -10.82 1.80 2.87
CA VAL A 70 -10.45 0.40 3.14
C VAL A 70 -8.94 0.22 3.11
N THR A 71 -8.26 0.75 2.09
CA THR A 71 -6.79 0.69 2.04
C THR A 71 -6.15 1.49 3.17
N GLY A 72 -6.78 2.59 3.61
CA GLY A 72 -6.37 3.35 4.79
C GLY A 72 -6.53 2.55 6.09
N ALA A 73 -7.67 1.89 6.28
CA ALA A 73 -7.95 1.05 7.44
C ALA A 73 -7.00 -0.15 7.55
N LEU A 74 -6.51 -0.69 6.42
CA LEU A 74 -5.50 -1.75 6.39
C LEU A 74 -4.08 -1.20 6.57
N GLY A 75 -3.76 -0.07 5.95
CA GLY A 75 -2.42 0.50 5.96
C GLY A 75 -2.02 1.16 7.28
N ALA A 76 -2.97 1.78 7.99
CA ALA A 76 -2.74 2.39 9.29
C ALA A 76 -2.23 1.39 10.35
N PRO A 77 -2.89 0.24 10.60
CA PRO A 77 -2.38 -0.75 11.55
C PRO A 77 -1.05 -1.37 11.08
N PHE A 78 -0.84 -1.55 9.77
CA PHE A 78 0.45 -2.00 9.24
C PHE A 78 1.58 -1.00 9.57
N PHE A 79 1.32 0.30 9.36
CA PHE A 79 2.30 1.33 9.66
C PHE A 79 2.58 1.45 11.16
N LEU A 80 1.54 1.37 12.00
CA LEU A 80 1.68 1.34 13.45
C LEU A 80 2.52 0.15 13.92
N PHE A 81 2.24 -1.04 13.38
CA PHE A 81 3.04 -2.23 13.66
C PHE A 81 4.52 -2.03 13.32
N LEU A 82 4.82 -1.45 12.15
CA LEU A 82 6.19 -1.12 11.76
C LEU A 82 6.85 -0.13 12.73
N LEU A 83 6.15 0.93 13.10
CA LEU A 83 6.65 1.95 14.02
C LEU A 83 7.04 1.34 15.36
N ILE A 84 6.17 0.48 15.92
CA ILE A 84 6.43 -0.20 17.19
C ILE A 84 7.64 -1.13 17.07
N LYS A 85 7.69 -1.97 16.03
CA LYS A 85 8.79 -2.91 15.78
C LYS A 85 10.15 -2.22 15.66
N HIS A 86 10.20 -1.04 15.03
CA HIS A 86 11.44 -0.28 14.87
C HIS A 86 11.84 0.47 16.14
N ARG A 87 10.87 0.91 16.95
CA ARG A 87 11.14 1.53 18.26
C ARG A 87 11.78 0.54 19.23
N ASP A 88 11.30 -0.70 19.28
CA ASP A 88 11.84 -1.71 20.20
C ASP A 88 13.31 -2.05 19.90
N LYS A 89 13.72 -2.02 18.63
CA LYS A 89 15.14 -2.20 18.26
C LYS A 89 16.04 -1.05 18.71
N ALA A 90 15.51 0.18 18.80
CA ALA A 90 16.29 1.35 19.19
C ALA A 90 16.50 1.44 20.71
N VAL A 91 15.66 0.79 21.52
CA VAL A 91 15.77 0.75 22.99
C VAL A 91 16.73 -0.35 23.47
N HIS A 92 17.03 -1.34 22.63
CA HIS A 92 17.93 -2.46 22.92
C HIS A 92 19.37 -2.27 22.37
N LEU A 93 19.70 -1.09 21.84
CA LEU A 93 21.06 -0.66 21.44
C LEU A 93 21.58 0.39 22.42
#